data_AF-A0A2S6M7G0-F1
#
_entry.id   AF-A0A2S6M7G0-F1
#
_cell.length_a   1.000
_cell.length_b   1.000
_cell.length_c   1.000
_cell.angle_alpha   90.00
_cell.angle_beta   90.00
_cell.angle_gamma   90.00
#
_symmetry.space_group_name_H-M   'P 1'
#
loop_
_entity.id
_entity.type
_entity.pdbx_description
1 polymer ?
#
loop_
_entity_poly.entity_id
_entity_poly.type
_entity_poly.pdbx_seq_one_letter_code
_entity_poly.pdbx_strand_id
1 'polypeptide(L)'
;MGLSIRFYLFAEDGLQSISQRVMMGLIRGKDAMPQYAGTKQKVADVILENEGKRPLRIERVQGSFLTFDDKGKVHKDLVASGFAALETGMALEEALKQPQTKIVDLTPKLNREKWERENRWTLSKDDLDAIADDIWRRKEASQPRIERAQGIAPKPPKVTYEAKEAIREIRTSLISIANKLQWLSEPALKGAAFEARENAKIEADGPLWLGIAAAADRYHEIQVRRRTGGASGTRLWR
;
A
#
# COMPACT_ATOMS: atom_id res chain seq x y z
N MET A 1 9.20 -22.99 -7.93
CA MET A 1 8.89 -21.80 -8.75
C MET A 1 8.54 -20.64 -7.83
N GLY A 2 8.89 -19.40 -8.19
CA GLY A 2 8.60 -18.22 -7.38
C GLY A 2 8.39 -16.98 -8.24
N LEU A 3 7.61 -16.02 -7.75
CA LEU A 3 7.39 -14.74 -8.42
C LEU A 3 8.35 -13.68 -7.91
N SER A 4 8.79 -12.79 -8.78
CA SER A 4 9.50 -11.56 -8.41
C SER A 4 8.98 -10.38 -9.23
N ILE A 5 9.25 -9.16 -8.77
CA ILE A 5 8.84 -7.95 -9.48
C ILE A 5 10.08 -7.10 -9.77
N ARG A 6 10.19 -6.61 -11.01
CA ARG A 6 11.14 -5.56 -11.41
C ARG A 6 10.39 -4.28 -11.71
N PHE A 7 11.04 -3.16 -11.45
CA PHE A 7 10.47 -1.83 -11.61
C PHE A 7 11.32 -1.04 -12.59
N TYR A 8 10.66 -0.38 -13.54
CA TYR A 8 11.30 0.46 -14.53
C TYR A 8 10.66 1.84 -14.56
N LEU A 9 11.44 2.85 -14.91
CA LEU A 9 11.03 4.23 -15.08
C LEU A 9 11.50 4.72 -16.45
N PHE A 10 10.60 5.37 -17.18
CA PHE A 10 10.86 5.93 -18.50
C PHE A 10 11.08 7.44 -18.33
N ALA A 11 12.35 7.82 -18.25
CA ALA A 11 12.76 9.21 -18.16
C ALA A 11 13.05 9.76 -19.57
N GLU A 12 13.27 11.08 -19.66
CA GLU A 12 13.62 11.73 -20.94
C GLU A 12 14.95 11.22 -21.53
N ASP A 13 15.90 10.86 -20.66
CA ASP A 13 17.22 10.33 -21.02
C ASP A 13 17.22 8.81 -21.28
N GLY A 14 16.07 8.15 -21.11
CA GLY A 14 15.85 6.77 -21.48
C GLY A 14 15.26 5.90 -20.36
N LEU A 15 15.30 4.58 -20.59
CA LEU A 15 14.79 3.59 -19.66
C LEU A 15 15.77 3.40 -18.50
N GLN A 16 15.26 3.52 -17.27
CA GLN A 16 16.00 3.29 -16.05
C GLN A 16 15.35 2.19 -15.20
N SER A 17 16.17 1.42 -14.49
CA SER A 17 15.70 0.43 -13.51
C SER A 17 15.58 1.07 -12.14
N ILE A 18 14.49 0.79 -11.43
CA ILE A 18 14.30 1.16 -10.02
C ILE A 18 14.56 -0.09 -9.18
N SER A 19 15.49 -0.01 -8.23
CA SER A 19 15.69 -1.12 -7.30
C SER A 19 14.45 -1.33 -6.43
N GLN A 20 14.14 -2.59 -6.10
CA GLN A 20 13.01 -2.91 -5.21
C GLN A 20 13.08 -2.15 -3.88
N ARG A 21 14.28 -1.92 -3.34
CA ARG A 21 14.51 -1.11 -2.13
C ARG A 21 13.98 0.32 -2.28
N VAL A 22 14.34 0.99 -3.38
CA VAL A 22 13.91 2.36 -3.68
C VAL A 22 12.40 2.41 -3.86
N MET A 23 11.83 1.53 -4.70
CA MET A 23 10.39 1.50 -4.95
C MET A 23 9.59 1.27 -3.65
N MET A 24 10.00 0.32 -2.83
CA MET A 24 9.34 0.06 -1.55
C MET A 24 9.49 1.23 -0.57
N GLY A 25 10.63 1.93 -0.58
CA GLY A 25 10.82 3.11 0.23
C GLY A 25 9.94 4.28 -0.22
N LEU A 26 9.79 4.48 -1.53
CA LEU A 26 8.88 5.48 -2.11
C LEU A 26 7.43 5.22 -1.71
N ILE A 27 6.97 3.97 -1.85
CA ILE A 27 5.63 3.54 -1.42
C ILE A 27 5.41 3.76 0.07
N ARG A 28 6.45 3.65 0.91
CA ARG A 28 6.38 3.83 2.37
C ARG A 28 6.65 5.27 2.81
N GLY A 29 6.89 6.20 1.89
CA GLY A 29 7.27 7.59 2.21
C GLY A 29 8.65 7.73 2.86
N LYS A 30 9.51 6.71 2.73
CA LYS A 30 10.87 6.63 3.30
C LYS A 30 11.98 6.98 2.32
N ASP A 31 11.69 7.01 1.03
CA ASP A 31 12.62 7.49 0.00
C ASP A 31 12.03 8.69 -0.75
N ALA A 32 12.91 9.42 -1.42
CA ALA A 32 12.60 10.39 -2.45
C ALA A 32 13.54 10.19 -3.65
N MET A 33 13.12 10.66 -4.82
CA MET A 33 13.94 10.76 -6.03
C MET A 33 13.99 12.23 -6.48
N PRO A 34 14.86 13.07 -5.89
CA PRO A 34 14.88 14.50 -6.15
C PRO A 34 15.10 14.88 -7.61
N GLN A 35 15.79 14.04 -8.38
CA GLN A 35 15.99 14.25 -9.82
C GLN A 35 14.68 14.24 -10.64
N TYR A 36 13.60 13.73 -10.06
CA TYR A 36 12.25 13.73 -10.67
C TYR A 36 11.28 14.66 -9.92
N ALA A 37 11.76 15.51 -9.02
CA ALA A 37 10.91 16.41 -8.24
C ALA A 37 10.00 17.27 -9.14
N GLY A 38 8.71 17.36 -8.79
CA GLY A 38 7.71 18.13 -9.54
C GLY A 38 7.31 17.51 -10.89
N THR A 39 7.68 16.26 -11.17
CA THR A 39 7.41 15.60 -12.47
C THR A 39 6.43 14.44 -12.34
N LYS A 40 5.82 14.05 -13.47
CA LYS A 40 5.03 12.82 -13.59
C LYS A 40 5.76 11.87 -14.54
N GLN A 41 6.23 10.74 -14.02
CA GLN A 41 7.01 9.77 -14.77
C GLN A 41 6.18 8.53 -15.11
N LYS A 42 6.38 8.00 -16.32
CA LYS A 42 5.88 6.69 -16.71
C LYS A 42 6.74 5.62 -16.03
N VAL A 43 6.09 4.63 -15.43
CA VAL A 43 6.75 3.47 -14.82
C VAL A 43 6.12 2.17 -15.28
N ALA A 44 6.87 1.08 -15.16
CA ALA A 44 6.40 -0.26 -15.44
C ALA A 44 6.75 -1.23 -14.31
N ASP A 45 5.74 -1.96 -13.86
CA ASP A 45 5.87 -3.07 -12.93
C ASP A 45 5.87 -4.37 -13.74
N VAL A 46 6.96 -5.13 -13.66
CA VAL A 46 7.16 -6.36 -14.43
C VAL A 46 7.19 -7.54 -13.48
N ILE A 47 6.15 -8.37 -13.53
CA ILE A 47 6.04 -9.60 -12.75
C ILE A 47 6.71 -10.72 -13.53
N LEU A 48 7.69 -11.34 -12.90
CA LEU A 48 8.49 -12.42 -13.45
C LEU A 48 8.21 -13.71 -12.71
N GLU A 49 8.05 -14.79 -13.47
CA GLU A 49 8.15 -16.13 -12.94
C GLU A 49 9.60 -16.60 -12.99
N ASN A 50 10.05 -17.16 -11.87
CA ASN A 50 11.42 -17.60 -11.70
C ASN A 50 11.50 -19.09 -11.36
N GLU A 51 12.59 -19.69 -11.83
CA GLU A 51 13.11 -20.95 -11.34
C GLU A 51 14.42 -20.69 -10.60
N GLY A 52 14.37 -20.81 -9.27
CA GLY A 52 15.47 -20.37 -8.40
C GLY A 52 15.74 -18.86 -8.55
N LYS A 53 16.96 -18.50 -8.93
CA LYS A 53 17.38 -17.10 -9.14
C LYS A 53 17.31 -16.63 -10.61
N ARG A 54 16.77 -17.45 -11.51
CA ARG A 54 16.75 -17.17 -12.96
C ARG A 54 15.33 -16.84 -13.43
N PRO A 55 15.14 -15.75 -14.19
CA PRO A 55 13.85 -15.44 -14.79
C PRO A 55 13.52 -16.42 -15.92
N LEU A 56 12.34 -17.04 -15.83
CA LEU A 56 11.81 -18.00 -16.80
C LEU A 56 10.96 -17.29 -17.86
N ARG A 57 9.97 -16.50 -17.42
CA ARG A 57 9.09 -15.71 -18.29
C ARG A 57 8.56 -14.47 -17.59
N ILE A 58 8.15 -13.49 -18.37
CA ILE A 58 7.31 -12.39 -17.90
C ILE A 58 5.89 -12.94 -17.77
N GLU A 59 5.33 -12.89 -16.57
CA GLU A 59 3.94 -13.26 -16.30
C GLU A 59 3.02 -12.10 -16.65
N ARG A 60 3.41 -10.87 -16.27
CA ARG A 60 2.61 -9.67 -16.50
C ARG A 60 3.48 -8.42 -16.50
N VAL A 61 3.07 -7.44 -17.30
CA VAL A 61 3.60 -6.06 -17.27
C VAL A 61 2.45 -5.09 -17.03
N GLN A 62 2.65 -4.11 -16.14
CA GLN A 62 1.67 -3.06 -15.89
C GLN A 62 2.34 -1.69 -15.97
N GLY A 63 1.87 -0.84 -16.89
CA GLY A 63 2.28 0.55 -16.98
C GLY A 63 1.46 1.42 -16.03
N SER A 64 2.12 2.24 -15.21
CA SER A 64 1.47 3.24 -14.36
C SER A 64 2.26 4.54 -14.33
N PHE A 65 1.75 5.55 -13.61
CA PHE A 65 2.43 6.81 -13.42
C PHE A 65 2.84 7.00 -11.97
N LEU A 66 4.04 7.55 -11.76
CA LEU A 66 4.45 8.13 -10.49
C LEU A 66 4.43 9.65 -10.61
N THR A 67 3.62 10.30 -9.78
CA THR A 67 3.65 11.77 -9.62
C THR A 67 4.54 12.11 -8.44
N PHE A 68 5.62 12.84 -8.70
CA PHE A 68 6.60 13.24 -7.72
C PHE A 68 6.30 14.67 -7.23
N ASP A 69 6.23 14.84 -5.91
CA ASP A 69 6.12 16.17 -5.30
C ASP A 69 7.42 16.99 -5.49
N ASP A 70 7.42 18.25 -5.02
CA ASP A 70 8.57 19.16 -5.11
C ASP A 70 9.83 18.66 -4.40
N LYS A 71 9.73 17.57 -3.61
CA LYS A 71 10.84 16.92 -2.92
C LYS A 71 11.18 15.56 -3.53
N GLY A 72 10.53 15.16 -4.62
CA GLY A 72 10.71 13.87 -5.26
C GLY A 72 10.04 12.71 -4.52
N LYS A 73 9.00 12.94 -3.72
CA LYS A 73 8.23 11.87 -3.05
C LYS A 73 6.94 11.57 -3.79
N VAL A 74 6.48 10.33 -3.67
CA VAL A 74 5.26 9.84 -4.35
C VAL A 74 4.21 9.29 -3.39
N HIS A 75 4.54 9.16 -2.09
CA HIS A 75 3.75 8.39 -1.12
C HIS A 75 2.31 8.87 -1.01
N LYS A 76 2.08 10.18 -0.93
CA LYS A 76 0.72 10.74 -0.78
C LYS A 76 -0.15 10.42 -1.99
N ASP A 77 0.38 10.63 -3.19
CA ASP A 77 -0.32 10.38 -4.44
C ASP A 77 -0.53 8.88 -4.69
N LEU A 78 0.44 8.03 -4.35
CA LEU A 78 0.30 6.58 -4.43
C LEU A 78 -0.75 6.06 -3.44
N VAL A 79 -0.77 6.57 -2.21
CA VAL A 79 -1.79 6.21 -1.21
C VAL A 79 -3.17 6.64 -1.70
N ALA A 80 -3.31 7.88 -2.16
CA ALA A 80 -4.56 8.40 -2.72
C ALA A 80 -5.03 7.60 -3.94
N SER A 81 -4.15 7.33 -4.90
CA SER A 81 -4.45 6.54 -6.09
C SER A 81 -4.80 5.09 -5.73
N GLY A 82 -4.12 4.50 -4.74
CA GLY A 82 -4.43 3.16 -4.23
C GLY A 82 -5.80 3.07 -3.55
N PHE A 83 -6.17 4.06 -2.73
CA PHE A 83 -7.52 4.15 -2.16
C PHE A 83 -8.58 4.33 -3.25
N ALA A 84 -8.35 5.20 -4.23
CA ALA A 84 -9.27 5.38 -5.36
C ALA A 84 -9.41 4.10 -6.22
N ALA A 85 -8.32 3.35 -6.40
CA ALA A 85 -8.35 2.06 -7.10
C ALA A 85 -9.22 1.03 -6.38
N LEU A 86 -9.10 0.97 -5.04
CA LEU A 86 -9.89 0.07 -4.19
C LEU A 86 -11.36 0.46 -4.20
N GLU A 87 -11.66 1.75 -4.00
CA GLU A 87 -13.01 2.30 -3.97
C GLU A 87 -13.74 2.06 -5.30
N THR A 88 -13.11 2.40 -6.44
CA THR A 88 -13.68 2.16 -7.77
C THR A 88 -13.85 0.67 -8.09
N GLY A 89 -12.94 -0.18 -7.61
CA GLY A 89 -13.04 -1.64 -7.75
C GLY A 89 -14.19 -2.24 -6.94
N MET A 90 -14.33 -1.84 -5.67
CA MET A 90 -15.41 -2.29 -4.79
C MET A 90 -16.78 -1.86 -5.30
N ALA A 91 -16.92 -0.59 -5.73
CA ALA A 91 -18.16 -0.08 -6.29
C ALA A 91 -18.59 -0.84 -7.56
N LEU A 92 -17.63 -1.21 -8.42
CA LEU A 92 -17.91 -2.02 -9.61
C LEU A 92 -18.32 -3.45 -9.22
N GLU A 93 -17.62 -4.08 -8.29
CA GLU A 93 -17.96 -5.43 -7.82
C GLU A 93 -19.36 -5.49 -7.19
N GLU A 94 -19.72 -4.49 -6.39
CA GLU A 94 -21.04 -4.37 -5.78
C GLU A 94 -22.14 -4.16 -6.84
N ALA A 95 -21.90 -3.31 -7.83
CA ALA A 95 -22.82 -3.12 -8.95
C ALA A 95 -23.04 -4.40 -9.77
N LEU A 96 -21.99 -5.21 -9.95
CA LEU A 96 -22.09 -6.50 -10.65
C LEU A 96 -22.85 -7.57 -9.85
N LYS A 97 -22.92 -7.45 -8.51
CA LYS A 97 -23.65 -8.39 -7.64
C LYS A 97 -25.14 -8.08 -7.54
N GLN A 98 -25.58 -6.87 -7.88
CA GLN A 98 -27.00 -6.52 -7.84
C GLN A 98 -27.77 -7.12 -9.03
N PRO A 99 -29.05 -7.52 -8.85
CA PRO A 99 -29.87 -8.01 -9.95
C PRO A 99 -29.95 -6.94 -11.04
N GLN A 100 -29.49 -7.27 -12.25
CA GLN A 100 -29.55 -6.32 -13.37
C GLN A 100 -31.01 -5.99 -13.68
N THR A 101 -31.44 -4.78 -13.33
CA THR A 101 -32.74 -4.25 -13.74
C THR A 101 -32.66 -3.74 -15.19
N LYS A 102 -33.80 -3.38 -15.78
CA LYS A 102 -33.88 -2.88 -17.18
C LYS A 102 -33.08 -1.58 -17.41
N ILE A 103 -32.67 -0.89 -16.34
CA ILE A 103 -31.79 0.28 -16.37
C ILE A 103 -30.51 -0.10 -15.61
N VAL A 104 -29.38 -0.12 -16.32
CA VAL A 104 -28.07 -0.44 -15.75
C VAL A 104 -27.36 0.86 -15.38
N ASP A 105 -26.99 1.03 -14.11
CA ASP A 105 -26.11 2.14 -13.71
C ASP A 105 -24.67 1.87 -14.19
N LEU A 106 -24.21 2.69 -15.13
CA LEU A 106 -22.86 2.59 -15.71
C LEU A 106 -21.82 3.40 -14.93
N THR A 107 -22.23 4.19 -13.94
CA THR A 107 -21.34 5.10 -13.19
C THR A 107 -20.14 4.37 -12.57
N PRO A 108 -20.27 3.19 -11.94
CA PRO A 108 -19.12 2.47 -11.38
C PRO A 108 -18.11 2.04 -12.46
N LYS A 109 -18.62 1.59 -13.62
CA LYS A 109 -17.80 1.19 -14.76
C LYS A 109 -17.06 2.39 -15.37
N LEU A 110 -17.75 3.51 -15.57
CA LEU A 110 -17.17 4.74 -16.11
C LEU A 110 -16.12 5.34 -15.17
N ASN A 111 -16.37 5.32 -13.85
CA ASN A 111 -15.41 5.79 -12.85
C ASN A 111 -14.15 4.91 -12.85
N ARG A 112 -14.31 3.59 -12.98
CA ARG A 112 -13.20 2.65 -13.09
C ARG A 112 -12.38 2.90 -14.37
N GLU A 113 -13.05 3.02 -15.52
CA GLU A 113 -12.40 3.32 -16.80
C GLU A 113 -11.67 4.66 -16.78
N LYS A 114 -12.26 5.68 -16.16
CA LYS A 114 -11.63 7.00 -15.98
C LYS A 114 -10.37 6.88 -15.13
N TRP A 115 -10.45 6.19 -13.99
CA TRP A 115 -9.29 5.97 -13.12
C TRP A 115 -8.16 5.23 -13.86
N GLU A 116 -8.49 4.17 -14.60
CA GLU A 116 -7.51 3.43 -15.40
C GLU A 116 -6.86 4.33 -16.45
N ARG A 117 -7.64 5.14 -17.17
CA ARG A 117 -7.11 6.09 -18.16
C ARG A 117 -6.15 7.12 -17.57
N GLU A 118 -6.41 7.59 -16.35
CA GLU A 118 -5.60 8.63 -15.70
C GLU A 118 -4.33 8.08 -15.03
N ASN A 119 -4.36 6.80 -14.62
CA ASN A 119 -3.33 6.17 -13.78
C ASN A 119 -2.56 5.04 -14.48
N ARG A 120 -2.99 4.61 -15.66
CA ARG A 120 -2.33 3.57 -16.47
C ARG A 120 -1.91 4.12 -17.81
N TRP A 121 -0.86 3.52 -18.35
CA TRP A 121 -0.45 3.71 -19.73
C TRP A 121 -0.08 2.37 -20.33
N THR A 122 -0.20 2.27 -21.65
CA THR A 122 0.10 1.05 -22.39
C THR A 122 1.53 1.10 -22.90
N LEU A 123 2.32 0.09 -22.56
CA LEU A 123 3.67 -0.05 -23.07
C LEU A 123 3.64 -0.42 -24.56
N SER A 124 4.51 0.19 -25.34
CA SER A 124 4.74 -0.18 -26.73
C SER A 124 5.56 -1.46 -26.84
N LYS A 125 5.67 -2.00 -28.06
CA LYS A 125 6.52 -3.15 -28.32
C LYS A 125 8.00 -2.84 -28.00
N ASP A 126 8.47 -1.66 -28.38
CA ASP A 126 9.87 -1.24 -28.15
C ASP A 126 10.17 -1.13 -26.64
N ASP A 127 9.19 -0.67 -25.84
CA ASP A 127 9.31 -0.62 -24.37
C ASP A 127 9.45 -2.03 -23.78
N LEU A 128 8.66 -2.98 -24.27
CA LEU A 128 8.68 -4.38 -23.82
C LEU A 128 9.98 -5.08 -24.23
N ASP A 129 10.46 -4.82 -25.45
CA ASP A 129 11.72 -5.38 -25.96
C ASP A 129 12.91 -4.84 -25.15
N ALA A 130 12.94 -3.54 -24.84
CA ALA A 130 13.97 -2.95 -23.98
C ALA A 130 13.99 -3.54 -22.55
N ILE A 131 12.81 -3.78 -21.97
CA ILE A 131 12.67 -4.45 -20.66
C ILE A 131 13.17 -5.91 -20.74
N ALA A 132 12.77 -6.65 -21.78
CA ALA A 132 13.18 -8.04 -21.96
C ALA A 132 14.71 -8.16 -22.13
N ASP A 133 15.32 -7.24 -22.88
CA ASP A 133 16.76 -7.18 -23.07
C ASP A 133 17.53 -7.02 -21.75
N ASP A 134 17.03 -6.22 -20.81
CA ASP A 134 17.62 -6.08 -19.47
C ASP A 134 17.41 -7.31 -18.58
N ILE A 135 16.22 -7.91 -18.64
CA ILE A 135 15.89 -9.10 -17.82
C ILE A 135 16.80 -10.27 -18.16
N TRP A 136 16.93 -10.58 -19.45
CA TRP A 136 17.71 -11.72 -19.95
C TRP A 136 19.13 -11.35 -20.39
N ARG A 137 19.52 -10.07 -20.29
CA ARG A 137 20.84 -9.56 -20.70
C ARG A 137 21.20 -9.92 -22.13
N ARG A 138 20.24 -9.74 -23.06
CA ARG A 138 20.39 -10.15 -24.48
C ARG A 138 21.27 -9.20 -25.29
N LYS A 139 21.56 -8.00 -24.76
CA LYS A 139 22.43 -7.02 -25.41
C LYS A 139 23.90 -7.42 -25.32
N GLU A 140 24.61 -7.26 -26.44
CA GLU A 140 26.07 -7.39 -26.51
C GLU A 140 26.76 -6.44 -25.54
N ALA A 141 27.98 -6.78 -25.12
CA ALA A 141 28.78 -5.99 -24.16
C ALA A 141 29.04 -4.53 -24.60
N SER A 142 28.78 -4.19 -25.86
CA SER A 142 28.96 -2.89 -26.51
C SER A 142 27.77 -1.93 -26.35
N GLN A 143 26.57 -2.39 -25.96
CA GLN A 143 25.43 -1.49 -25.75
C GLN A 143 25.35 -0.97 -24.31
N PRO A 144 24.99 0.32 -24.11
CA PRO A 144 24.90 0.91 -22.78
C PRO A 144 23.86 0.17 -21.93
N ARG A 145 24.25 -0.16 -20.70
CA ARG A 145 23.37 -0.83 -19.72
C ARG A 145 22.27 0.13 -19.29
N ILE A 146 21.09 -0.41 -19.00
CA ILE A 146 20.01 0.33 -18.34
C ILE A 146 20.56 0.93 -17.04
N GLU A 147 20.44 2.24 -16.92
CA GLU A 147 20.89 2.95 -15.73
C GLU A 147 19.98 2.65 -14.54
N ARG A 148 20.50 2.89 -13.34
CA ARG A 148 19.72 2.75 -12.11
C ARG A 148 19.28 4.11 -11.63
N ALA A 149 17.96 4.28 -11.55
CA ALA A 149 17.39 5.46 -10.96
C ALA A 149 17.75 5.50 -9.45
N GLN A 150 18.27 6.64 -8.98
CA GLN A 150 18.72 6.79 -7.61
C GLN A 150 17.59 7.26 -6.69
N GLY A 151 17.48 6.65 -5.51
CA GLY A 151 16.59 7.11 -4.45
C GLY A 151 17.39 7.48 -3.22
N ILE A 152 17.04 8.59 -2.59
CA ILE A 152 17.63 9.07 -1.35
C ILE A 152 16.66 8.77 -0.20
N ALA A 153 17.08 7.89 0.71
CA ALA A 153 16.43 7.71 1.99
C ALA A 153 17.08 8.67 3.00
N PRO A 154 16.31 9.47 3.76
CA PRO A 154 16.87 10.13 4.92
C PRO A 154 17.43 9.06 5.84
N LYS A 155 18.68 9.24 6.31
CA LYS A 155 19.29 8.31 7.25
C LYS A 155 18.41 8.28 8.50
N PRO A 156 17.80 7.13 8.86
CA PRO A 156 17.03 7.06 10.09
C PRO A 156 17.96 7.33 11.28
N PRO A 157 17.46 7.93 12.37
CA PRO A 157 18.23 8.05 13.59
C PRO A 157 18.80 6.69 14.00
N LYS A 158 20.04 6.67 14.48
CA LYS A 158 20.64 5.44 15.00
C LYS A 158 19.82 5.01 16.22
N VAL A 159 19.18 3.83 16.13
CA VAL A 159 18.50 3.22 17.27
C VAL A 159 19.57 2.60 18.16
N THR A 160 19.81 3.21 19.32
CA THR A 160 20.75 2.73 20.32
C THR A 160 20.28 1.39 20.90
N TYR A 161 21.18 0.65 21.56
CA TYR A 161 20.80 -0.57 22.27
C TYR A 161 19.72 -0.29 23.32
N GLU A 162 19.91 0.78 24.11
CA GLU A 162 18.93 1.28 25.09
C GLU A 162 17.55 1.52 24.45
N ALA A 163 17.48 2.22 23.32
CA ALA A 163 16.22 2.46 22.64
C ALA A 163 15.57 1.17 22.10
N LYS A 164 16.37 0.18 21.66
CA LYS A 164 15.85 -1.12 21.23
C LYS A 164 15.24 -1.89 22.40
N GLU A 165 15.92 -1.91 23.55
CA GLU A 165 15.42 -2.58 24.74
C GLU A 165 14.15 -1.92 25.27
N ALA A 166 14.11 -0.59 25.36
CA ALA A 166 12.90 0.14 25.75
C ALA A 166 11.72 -0.17 24.81
N ILE A 167 11.93 -0.15 23.48
CA ILE A 167 10.89 -0.49 22.50
C ILE A 167 10.44 -1.96 22.65
N ARG A 168 11.36 -2.88 22.97
CA ARG A 168 11.05 -4.30 23.18
C ARG A 168 10.12 -4.50 24.39
N GLU A 169 10.40 -3.81 25.49
CA GLU A 169 9.59 -3.85 26.70
C GLU A 169 8.23 -3.21 26.48
N ILE A 170 8.19 -2.02 25.87
CA ILE A 170 6.94 -1.34 25.50
C ILE A 170 6.08 -2.24 24.62
N ARG A 171 6.67 -2.93 23.64
CA ARG A 171 5.94 -3.87 22.77
C ARG A 171 5.31 -5.01 23.57
N THR A 172 6.02 -5.56 24.56
CA THR A 172 5.49 -6.61 25.44
C THR A 172 4.29 -6.11 26.22
N SER A 173 4.36 -4.90 26.79
CA SER A 173 3.25 -4.26 27.50
C SER A 173 2.06 -3.98 26.59
N LEU A 174 2.30 -3.49 25.37
CA LEU A 174 1.25 -3.26 24.38
C LEU A 174 0.52 -4.55 23.98
N ILE A 175 1.23 -5.67 23.85
CA ILE A 175 0.61 -6.99 23.60
C ILE A 175 -0.31 -7.37 24.76
N SER A 176 0.15 -7.17 26.01
CA SER A 176 -0.65 -7.45 27.20
C SER A 176 -1.93 -6.60 27.26
N ILE A 177 -1.82 -5.30 26.99
CA ILE A 177 -2.96 -4.37 26.94
C ILE A 177 -3.94 -4.79 25.83
N ALA A 178 -3.45 -5.06 24.62
CA ALA A 178 -4.29 -5.46 23.49
C ALA A 178 -5.05 -6.76 23.80
N ASN A 179 -4.39 -7.74 24.41
CA ASN A 179 -5.02 -8.99 24.84
C ASN A 179 -6.13 -8.73 25.87
N LYS A 180 -5.90 -7.87 26.87
CA LYS A 180 -6.93 -7.53 27.87
C LYS A 180 -8.16 -6.88 27.24
N LEU A 181 -7.96 -5.93 26.32
CA LEU A 181 -9.07 -5.25 25.64
C LEU A 181 -9.85 -6.19 24.72
N GLN A 182 -9.18 -7.09 24.01
CA GLN A 182 -9.82 -8.00 23.04
C GLN A 182 -10.92 -8.87 23.66
N TRP A 183 -10.79 -9.25 24.93
CA TRP A 183 -11.72 -10.13 25.63
C TRP A 183 -12.85 -9.41 26.39
N LEU A 184 -12.88 -8.08 26.34
CA LEU A 184 -13.97 -7.30 26.95
C LEU A 184 -15.24 -7.35 26.10
N SER A 185 -16.39 -7.25 26.75
CA SER A 185 -17.70 -7.12 26.09
C SER A 185 -17.92 -5.70 25.54
N GLU A 186 -18.87 -5.51 24.62
CA GLU A 186 -19.20 -4.18 24.07
C GLU A 186 -19.45 -3.11 25.17
N PRO A 187 -20.25 -3.36 26.24
CA PRO A 187 -20.42 -2.38 27.30
C PRO A 187 -19.13 -2.11 28.10
N ALA A 188 -18.34 -3.17 28.36
CA ALA A 188 -17.08 -3.03 29.09
C ALA A 188 -16.02 -2.25 28.28
N LEU A 189 -16.00 -2.39 26.95
CA LEU A 189 -15.14 -1.60 26.07
C LEU A 189 -15.49 -0.11 26.10
N LYS A 190 -16.79 0.24 26.13
CA LYS A 190 -17.24 1.63 26.30
C LYS A 190 -16.80 2.21 27.65
N GLY A 191 -16.98 1.43 28.73
CA GLY A 191 -16.54 1.81 30.07
C GLY A 191 -15.03 2.02 30.15
N ALA A 192 -14.25 1.08 29.61
CA ALA A 192 -12.79 1.17 29.55
C ALA A 192 -12.32 2.40 28.75
N ALA A 193 -12.97 2.70 27.61
CA ALA A 193 -12.65 3.90 26.83
C ALA A 193 -12.99 5.19 27.58
N PHE A 194 -14.09 5.21 28.36
CA PHE A 194 -14.44 6.36 29.20
C PHE A 194 -13.43 6.55 30.32
N GLU A 195 -13.15 5.53 31.13
CA GLU A 195 -12.20 5.65 32.24
C GLU A 195 -10.79 5.99 31.76
N ALA A 196 -10.33 5.41 30.65
CA ALA A 196 -9.04 5.77 30.08
C ALA A 196 -8.98 7.27 29.68
N ARG A 197 -10.09 7.87 29.22
CA ARG A 197 -10.14 9.32 28.95
C ARG A 197 -10.15 10.14 30.23
N GLU A 198 -10.78 9.67 31.31
CA GLU A 198 -10.73 10.36 32.60
C GLU A 198 -9.33 10.31 33.21
N ASN A 199 -8.67 9.15 33.20
CA ASN A 199 -7.29 9.01 33.65
C ASN A 199 -6.35 9.91 32.83
N ALA A 200 -6.58 10.04 31.52
CA ALA A 200 -5.77 10.90 30.67
C ALA A 200 -5.77 12.39 31.07
N LYS A 201 -6.78 12.86 31.81
CA LYS A 201 -6.87 14.24 32.28
C LYS A 201 -6.03 14.51 33.53
N ILE A 202 -5.75 13.48 34.32
CA ILE A 202 -5.21 13.61 35.68
C ILE A 202 -3.80 13.02 35.77
N GLU A 203 -3.52 11.97 35.00
CA GLU A 203 -2.26 11.25 35.06
C GLU A 203 -1.18 11.86 34.15
N ALA A 204 0.07 11.77 34.60
CA ALA A 204 1.23 12.30 33.87
C ALA A 204 1.46 11.58 32.51
N ASP A 205 0.99 10.34 32.40
CA ASP A 205 1.03 9.51 31.20
C ASP A 205 -0.23 9.62 30.33
N GLY A 206 -0.94 10.76 30.41
CA GLY A 206 -2.17 11.01 29.67
C GLY A 206 -2.18 10.64 28.18
N PRO A 207 -1.10 10.89 27.40
CA PRO A 207 -1.03 10.41 26.02
C PRO A 207 -1.12 8.89 25.85
N LEU A 208 -0.60 8.10 26.79
CA LEU A 208 -0.71 6.64 26.77
C LEU A 208 -2.14 6.21 27.06
N TRP A 209 -2.79 6.85 28.03
CA TRP A 209 -4.21 6.62 28.34
C TRP A 209 -5.13 6.94 27.16
N LEU A 210 -4.87 8.04 26.42
CA LEU A 210 -5.59 8.34 25.18
C LEU A 210 -5.40 7.24 24.12
N GLY A 211 -4.20 6.67 24.03
CA GLY A 211 -3.92 5.51 23.17
C GLY A 211 -4.73 4.27 23.55
N ILE A 212 -4.90 4.00 24.85
CA ILE A 212 -5.72 2.90 25.37
C ILE A 212 -7.21 3.15 25.04
N ALA A 213 -7.70 4.38 25.24
CA ALA A 213 -9.09 4.74 24.89
C ALA A 213 -9.38 4.52 23.41
N ALA A 214 -8.49 4.99 22.52
CA ALA A 214 -8.62 4.79 21.08
C ALA A 214 -8.57 3.30 20.68
N ALA A 215 -7.73 2.50 21.35
CA ALA A 215 -7.69 1.06 21.13
C ALA A 215 -9.00 0.38 21.56
N ALA A 216 -9.57 0.75 22.71
CA ALA A 216 -10.84 0.23 23.20
C ALA A 216 -12.01 0.57 22.26
N ASP A 217 -12.08 1.81 21.77
CA ASP A 217 -13.07 2.22 20.75
C ASP A 217 -12.98 1.35 19.49
N ARG A 218 -11.76 1.08 19.02
CA ARG A 218 -11.52 0.23 17.84
C ARG A 218 -12.00 -1.21 18.05
N TYR A 219 -11.72 -1.81 19.21
CA TYR A 219 -12.21 -3.16 19.52
C TYR A 219 -13.74 -3.19 19.62
N HIS A 220 -14.36 -2.16 20.18
CA HIS A 220 -15.82 -2.04 20.22
C HIS A 220 -16.40 -1.96 18.80
N GLU A 221 -15.82 -1.13 17.93
CA GLU A 221 -16.25 -1.03 16.54
C GLU A 221 -16.16 -2.38 15.81
N ILE A 222 -15.07 -3.13 16.01
CA ILE A 222 -14.91 -4.47 15.43
C ILE A 222 -16.01 -5.43 15.91
N GLN A 223 -16.35 -5.41 17.21
CA GLN A 223 -17.42 -6.26 17.74
C GLN A 223 -18.79 -5.88 17.18
N VAL A 224 -19.11 -4.58 17.14
CA VAL A 224 -20.37 -4.08 16.56
C VAL A 224 -20.49 -4.46 15.09
N ARG A 225 -19.41 -4.34 14.31
CA ARG A 225 -19.38 -4.76 12.89
C ARG A 225 -19.59 -6.27 12.74
N ARG A 226 -19.03 -7.11 13.62
CA ARG A 226 -19.27 -8.56 13.61
C ARG A 226 -20.74 -8.90 13.92
N ARG A 227 -21.34 -8.21 14.89
CA ARG A 227 -22.74 -8.40 15.25
C ARG A 227 -23.69 -7.96 14.14
N THR A 228 -23.44 -6.81 13.52
CA THR A 228 -24.28 -6.23 12.47
C THR A 228 -24.05 -6.87 11.09
N GLY A 229 -22.83 -7.28 10.79
CA GLY A 229 -22.46 -8.01 9.56
C GLY A 229 -22.79 -9.51 9.58
N GLY A 230 -22.95 -10.12 10.76
CA GLY A 230 -23.44 -11.51 10.89
C GLY A 230 -24.97 -11.64 10.86
N ALA A 231 -25.72 -10.53 11.02
CA ALA A 231 -27.17 -10.54 11.12
C ALA A 231 -27.91 -10.64 9.78
N SER A 232 -27.21 -10.63 8.64
CA SER A 232 -27.78 -10.83 7.30
C SER A 232 -27.84 -12.29 6.86
N GLY A 233 -27.43 -13.25 7.70
CA GLY A 233 -27.28 -14.67 7.31
C GLY A 233 -28.25 -15.68 7.95
N THR A 234 -29.16 -15.29 8.84
CA THR A 234 -30.03 -16.29 9.50
C THR A 234 -31.36 -15.71 9.93
N ARG A 235 -32.27 -15.51 8.96
CA ARG A 235 -33.70 -15.44 9.25
C ARG A 235 -34.52 -15.86 8.04
N LEU A 236 -34.46 -17.14 7.70
CA LEU A 236 -35.45 -17.85 6.89
C LEU A 236 -35.24 -19.33 7.20
N TRP A 237 -36.07 -19.89 8.06
CA TRP A 237 -36.75 -21.19 7.92
C TRP A 237 -37.81 -21.24 9.03
N ARG A 238 -39.07 -21.28 8.60
CA ARG A 238 -40.21 -21.73 9.41
C ARG A 238 -40.11 -23.23 9.60
#